data_AF-A0A3N7HZH3-F1
#
_entry.id   AF-A0A3N7HZH3-F1
#
_cell.length_a   1.000
_cell.length_b   1.000
_cell.length_c   1.000
_cell.angle_alpha   90.00
_cell.angle_beta   90.00
_cell.angle_gamma   90.00
#
_symmetry.space_group_name_H-M   'P 1'
#
loop_
_entity.id
_entity.type
_entity.pdbx_description
1 polymer ?
#
loop_
_entity_poly.entity_id
_entity_poly.type
_entity_poly.pdbx_seq_one_letter_code
_entity_poly.pdbx_strand_id
1 'polypeptide(L)'
;MLLLPWKKWLPPWLLRPLSVMARLGLCIAVASCAAVKAPNDPSFSLDSFPPMAAGAAPGASEQAWAVAKSLGRGVNFGNMLEAPTEGAWGIRVEDSFYDKVVEAGFQSVRLPVRWSNHASLDAQAHIDEGFGKRVDAVIDELLKRHLTVIVNMHHYRQLDGDALDSGARRASLAGRAPVQPQAGCDDRSDAMEQREGLEPADLAQ
;
A
#
# COMPACT_ATOMS: atom_id res chain seq x y z
N MET A 1 -73.29 -2.43 -40.49
CA MET A 1 -72.90 -3.78 -40.96
C MET A 1 -71.38 -3.88 -40.84
N LEU A 2 -70.84 -4.27 -39.69
CA LEU A 2 -70.55 -5.63 -39.21
C LEU A 2 -69.45 -6.35 -40.01
N LEU A 3 -68.21 -6.19 -39.52
CA LEU A 3 -67.14 -7.20 -39.62
C LEU A 3 -66.77 -7.59 -38.19
N LEU A 4 -66.95 -8.87 -37.85
CA LEU A 4 -66.64 -9.47 -36.56
C LEU A 4 -65.14 -9.81 -36.47
N PRO A 5 -64.45 -9.60 -35.32
CA PRO A 5 -63.17 -10.23 -35.06
C PRO A 5 -63.26 -11.35 -34.01
N TRP A 6 -63.08 -12.55 -34.55
CA TRP A 6 -62.83 -13.90 -34.05
C TRP A 6 -61.74 -14.12 -32.97
N LYS A 7 -61.30 -13.09 -32.23
CA LYS A 7 -60.10 -13.16 -31.36
C LYS A 7 -60.30 -13.51 -29.89
N LYS A 8 -61.42 -14.11 -29.46
CA LYS A 8 -61.70 -14.33 -28.02
C LYS A 8 -61.64 -15.76 -27.48
N TRP A 9 -61.11 -16.74 -28.22
CA TRP A 9 -61.07 -18.13 -27.76
C TRP A 9 -59.76 -18.85 -28.07
N LEU A 10 -58.63 -18.32 -27.58
CA LEU A 10 -57.39 -19.10 -27.48
C LEU A 10 -56.96 -19.21 -26.00
N PRO A 11 -56.82 -20.42 -25.45
CA PRO A 11 -56.48 -20.62 -24.04
C PRO A 11 -54.99 -20.32 -23.76
N PRO A 12 -54.62 -19.93 -22.52
CA PRO A 12 -53.35 -19.27 -22.22
C PRO A 12 -52.07 -20.13 -22.32
N TRP A 13 -52.19 -21.41 -22.66
CA TRP A 13 -51.08 -22.36 -22.76
C TRP A 13 -50.52 -22.53 -24.18
N LEU A 14 -51.12 -21.87 -25.19
CA LEU A 14 -50.69 -21.92 -26.60
C LEU A 14 -49.68 -20.83 -27.00
N LEU A 15 -49.22 -19.99 -26.06
CA LEU A 15 -48.17 -18.98 -26.27
C LEU A 15 -46.84 -19.36 -25.60
N ARG A 16 -46.49 -20.64 -25.58
CA ARG A 16 -45.11 -21.06 -25.31
C ARG A 16 -44.70 -22.20 -26.23
N PRO A 17 -43.71 -21.96 -27.08
CA PRO A 17 -42.69 -22.98 -27.23
C PRO A 17 -41.27 -22.43 -27.08
N LEU A 18 -40.54 -23.13 -26.22
CA LEU A 18 -39.17 -23.59 -26.39
C LEU A 18 -38.10 -22.54 -26.80
N SER A 19 -37.33 -22.09 -25.81
CA SER A 19 -35.86 -22.25 -25.84
C SER A 19 -35.24 -21.80 -24.50
N VAL A 20 -35.42 -22.62 -23.47
CA VAL A 20 -34.65 -22.51 -22.21
C VAL A 20 -33.19 -22.98 -22.40
N MET A 21 -32.77 -23.32 -23.63
CA MET A 21 -31.41 -23.77 -23.95
C MET A 21 -30.58 -22.77 -24.76
N ALA A 22 -30.92 -21.47 -24.72
CA ALA A 22 -30.11 -20.40 -25.37
C ALA A 22 -29.53 -19.38 -24.37
N ARG A 23 -29.47 -19.73 -23.06
CA ARG A 23 -28.83 -18.90 -22.02
C ARG A 23 -27.88 -19.68 -21.10
N LEU A 24 -27.42 -20.86 -21.55
CA LEU A 24 -26.43 -21.67 -20.85
C LEU A 24 -25.25 -21.98 -21.77
N GLY A 25 -24.64 -20.92 -22.31
CA GLY A 25 -23.54 -21.03 -23.28
C GLY A 25 -22.68 -19.77 -23.41
N LEU A 26 -22.72 -18.87 -22.43
CA LEU A 26 -21.89 -17.66 -22.40
C LEU A 26 -21.28 -17.38 -21.01
N CYS A 27 -21.24 -18.38 -20.12
CA CYS A 27 -20.71 -18.22 -18.75
C CYS A 27 -19.41 -19.00 -18.47
N ILE A 28 -18.64 -19.39 -19.49
CA ILE A 28 -17.31 -20.00 -19.30
C ILE A 28 -16.29 -19.36 -20.25
N ALA A 29 -15.98 -18.09 -19.99
CA ALA A 29 -14.80 -17.33 -20.42
C ALA A 29 -15.13 -15.90 -20.00
N VAL A 30 -14.59 -15.30 -18.93
CA VAL A 30 -13.19 -15.15 -18.58
C VAL A 30 -13.14 -14.91 -17.07
N ALA A 31 -13.18 -15.97 -16.28
CA ALA A 31 -12.64 -15.95 -14.91
C ALA A 31 -11.22 -16.50 -14.97
N SER A 32 -10.38 -15.88 -15.79
CA SER A 32 -8.94 -16.07 -15.68
C SER A 32 -8.44 -14.91 -14.85
N CYS A 33 -8.43 -15.10 -13.53
CA CYS A 33 -7.43 -14.42 -12.71
C CYS A 33 -6.08 -14.95 -13.20
N ALA A 34 -5.57 -14.38 -14.30
CA ALA A 34 -4.16 -14.46 -14.58
C ALA A 34 -3.51 -13.78 -13.37
N ALA A 35 -2.91 -14.58 -12.49
CA ALA A 35 -1.91 -14.05 -11.60
C ALA A 35 -0.95 -13.28 -12.50
N VAL A 36 -0.94 -11.95 -12.39
CA VAL A 36 0.09 -11.14 -13.00
C VAL A 36 1.37 -11.61 -12.31
N LYS A 37 2.07 -12.52 -12.97
CA LYS A 37 3.40 -12.93 -12.55
C LYS A 37 4.21 -11.64 -12.60
N ALA A 38 4.69 -11.19 -11.44
CA ALA A 38 5.59 -10.06 -11.38
C ALA A 38 6.67 -10.28 -12.46
N PRO A 39 6.95 -9.28 -13.31
CA PRO A 39 8.02 -9.42 -14.28
C PRO A 39 9.29 -9.79 -13.50
N ASN A 40 9.80 -10.99 -13.75
CA ASN A 40 11.15 -11.36 -13.32
C ASN A 40 12.08 -10.58 -14.25
N ASP A 41 12.25 -9.28 -13.97
CA ASP A 41 13.22 -8.45 -14.67
C ASP A 41 14.57 -8.64 -13.97
N PRO A 42 15.54 -9.33 -14.60
CA PRO A 42 16.88 -9.49 -14.05
C PRO A 42 17.63 -8.15 -13.94
N SER A 43 17.08 -7.04 -14.45
CA SER A 43 17.67 -5.71 -14.30
C SER A 43 17.51 -5.12 -12.89
N PHE A 44 16.69 -5.71 -12.03
CA PHE A 44 16.52 -5.24 -10.65
C PHE A 44 17.40 -6.08 -9.70
N SER A 45 18.71 -5.80 -9.69
CA SER A 45 19.61 -6.30 -8.63
C SER A 45 19.84 -5.19 -7.60
N LEU A 46 19.92 -5.55 -6.31
CA LEU A 46 20.40 -4.64 -5.27
C LEU A 46 21.83 -4.15 -5.57
N ASP A 47 22.62 -4.97 -6.27
CA ASP A 47 23.97 -4.60 -6.74
C ASP A 47 23.94 -3.44 -7.74
N SER A 48 22.80 -3.19 -8.40
CA SER A 48 22.61 -2.05 -9.31
C SER A 48 22.44 -0.72 -8.56
N PHE A 49 22.27 -0.75 -7.23
CA PHE A 49 22.11 0.42 -6.38
C PHE A 49 23.14 0.36 -5.23
N PRO A 50 24.45 0.50 -5.51
CA PRO A 50 25.45 0.46 -4.46
C PRO A 50 25.13 1.53 -3.39
N PRO A 51 25.26 1.21 -2.10
CA PRO A 51 25.01 2.19 -1.04
C PRO A 51 25.93 3.39 -1.24
N MET A 52 25.38 4.60 -1.14
CA MET A 52 26.21 5.80 -1.19
C MET A 52 27.23 5.74 -0.04
N ALA A 53 28.50 6.02 -0.33
CA ALA A 53 29.54 6.10 0.69
C ALA A 53 29.12 7.11 1.77
N ALA A 54 29.22 6.71 3.04
CA ALA A 54 28.96 7.61 4.16
C ALA A 54 29.89 8.83 4.06
N GLY A 55 29.31 10.03 4.03
CA GLY A 55 30.06 11.29 3.87
C GLY A 55 30.11 11.84 2.44
N ALA A 56 29.61 11.11 1.43
CA ALA A 56 29.31 11.72 0.13
C ALA A 56 28.24 12.80 0.29
N ALA A 57 28.36 13.91 -0.44
CA ALA A 57 27.30 14.91 -0.50
C ALA A 57 25.98 14.20 -0.89
N PRO A 58 24.82 14.49 -0.25
CA PRO A 58 23.58 13.79 -0.54
C PRO A 58 23.27 13.84 -2.04
N GLY A 59 23.46 12.71 -2.73
CA GLY A 59 23.30 12.61 -4.17
C GLY A 59 21.86 12.25 -4.54
N ALA A 60 20.91 13.16 -4.32
CA ALA A 60 19.59 13.02 -4.93
C ALA A 60 19.64 13.56 -6.37
N SER A 61 18.97 12.89 -7.31
CA SER A 61 18.86 13.38 -8.69
C SER A 61 18.16 14.75 -8.72
N GLU A 62 18.36 15.52 -9.79
CA GLU A 62 17.64 16.80 -9.98
C GLU A 62 16.12 16.60 -9.89
N GLN A 63 15.62 15.47 -10.40
CA GLN A 63 14.21 15.10 -10.34
C GLN A 63 13.77 14.87 -8.89
N ALA A 64 14.56 14.15 -8.08
CA ALA A 64 14.25 13.93 -6.67
C ALA A 64 14.22 15.24 -5.88
N TRP A 65 15.16 16.16 -6.13
CA TRP A 65 15.16 17.50 -5.56
C TRP A 65 13.94 18.32 -6.01
N ALA A 66 13.55 18.23 -7.27
CA ALA A 66 12.37 18.92 -7.79
C ALA A 66 11.08 18.40 -7.12
N VAL A 67 10.93 17.09 -6.96
CA VAL A 67 9.81 16.49 -6.23
C VAL A 67 9.81 16.93 -4.78
N ALA A 68 10.94 16.84 -4.08
CA ALA A 68 11.02 17.27 -2.68
C ALA A 68 10.64 18.75 -2.49
N LYS A 69 11.08 19.62 -3.41
CA LYS A 69 10.69 21.04 -3.41
C LYS A 69 9.20 21.22 -3.68
N SER A 70 8.61 20.42 -4.56
CA SER A 70 7.18 20.49 -4.90
C SER A 70 6.22 20.08 -3.78
N LEU A 71 6.70 19.34 -2.77
CA LEU A 71 5.89 18.99 -1.59
C LEU A 71 5.45 20.23 -0.79
N GLY A 72 6.22 21.32 -0.88
CA GLY A 72 5.91 22.59 -0.23
C GLY A 72 5.76 22.46 1.28
N ARG A 73 4.91 23.32 1.87
CA ARG A 73 4.55 23.21 3.29
C ARG A 73 3.58 22.05 3.47
N GLY A 74 3.91 21.12 4.36
CA GLY A 74 3.07 19.96 4.67
C GLY A 74 2.49 19.98 6.09
N VAL A 75 1.43 19.20 6.30
CA VAL A 75 0.83 18.93 7.62
C VAL A 75 0.61 17.43 7.80
N ASN A 76 0.60 16.95 9.05
CA ASN A 76 0.31 15.54 9.36
C ASN A 76 -1.14 15.41 9.84
N PHE A 77 -1.87 14.43 9.32
CA PHE A 77 -3.14 13.99 9.88
C PHE A 77 -2.88 12.99 11.00
N GLY A 78 -2.32 13.51 12.09
CA GLY A 78 -1.87 12.71 13.23
C GLY A 78 -2.99 12.31 14.18
N ASN A 79 -2.79 11.18 14.86
CA ASN A 79 -3.68 10.52 15.81
C ASN A 79 -5.05 10.13 15.25
N MET A 80 -5.14 9.93 13.94
CA MET A 80 -6.38 9.59 13.24
C MET A 80 -6.32 8.14 12.73
N LEU A 81 -5.79 7.92 11.51
CA LEU A 81 -5.76 6.60 10.86
C LEU A 81 -4.61 5.70 11.34
N GLU A 82 -3.67 6.24 12.13
CA GLU A 82 -2.62 5.45 12.78
C GLU A 82 -3.00 4.94 14.18
N ALA A 83 -4.14 5.38 14.71
CA ALA A 83 -4.65 4.83 15.96
C ALA A 83 -5.07 3.36 15.74
N PRO A 84 -5.14 2.52 16.81
CA PRO A 84 -5.56 1.12 16.70
C PRO A 84 -6.90 0.90 15.97
N THR A 85 -7.81 1.88 16.13
CA THR A 85 -9.00 2.11 15.31
C THR A 85 -9.20 3.61 15.21
N GLU A 86 -9.76 4.11 14.10
CA GLU A 86 -9.93 5.56 13.91
C GLU A 86 -10.78 6.18 15.04
N GLY A 87 -10.22 7.18 15.72
CA GLY A 87 -10.83 7.82 16.89
C GLY A 87 -10.45 7.22 18.25
N ALA A 88 -9.72 6.12 18.31
CA ALA A 88 -9.26 5.55 19.59
C ALA A 88 -8.33 6.49 20.37
N TRP A 89 -7.65 7.41 19.68
CA TRP A 89 -6.83 8.46 20.29
C TRP A 89 -7.52 9.83 20.35
N GLY A 90 -8.86 9.84 20.24
CA GLY A 90 -9.69 11.02 20.52
C GLY A 90 -10.01 11.91 19.31
N ILE A 91 -9.46 11.64 18.13
CA ILE A 91 -9.73 12.41 16.91
C ILE A 91 -9.92 11.50 15.69
N ARG A 92 -10.76 11.94 14.75
CA ARG A 92 -11.02 11.28 13.46
C ARG A 92 -10.75 12.24 12.33
N VAL A 93 -10.54 11.74 11.12
CA VAL A 93 -10.55 12.62 9.95
C VAL A 93 -11.97 13.14 9.74
N GLU A 94 -12.16 14.45 9.90
CA GLU A 94 -13.43 15.13 9.67
C GLU A 94 -13.41 15.88 8.34
N ASP A 95 -14.56 16.01 7.68
CA ASP A 95 -14.70 16.72 6.41
C ASP A 95 -14.18 18.16 6.48
N SER A 96 -14.37 18.82 7.63
CA SER A 96 -13.89 20.19 7.85
C SER A 96 -12.37 20.33 7.78
N PHE A 97 -11.61 19.25 7.95
CA PHE A 97 -10.15 19.31 7.92
C PHE A 97 -9.64 19.50 6.50
N TYR A 98 -10.30 18.93 5.50
CA TYR A 98 -9.84 19.00 4.11
C TYR A 98 -9.76 20.45 3.62
N ASP A 99 -10.78 21.26 3.91
CA ASP A 99 -10.83 22.66 3.48
C ASP A 99 -9.86 23.52 4.31
N LYS A 100 -9.78 23.28 5.62
CA LYS A 100 -8.84 23.99 6.51
C LYS A 100 -7.38 23.83 6.11
N VAL A 101 -6.99 22.66 5.57
CA VAL A 101 -5.62 22.43 5.08
C VAL A 101 -5.29 23.37 3.91
N VAL A 102 -6.23 23.52 2.97
CA VAL A 102 -6.08 24.39 1.81
C VAL A 102 -6.09 25.86 2.26
N GLU A 103 -7.02 26.26 3.13
CA GLU A 103 -7.13 27.61 3.67
C GLU A 103 -5.86 28.04 4.43
N ALA A 104 -5.22 27.11 5.15
CA ALA A 104 -3.96 27.34 5.85
C ALA A 104 -2.72 27.39 4.91
N GLY A 105 -2.91 27.16 3.60
CA GLY A 105 -1.88 27.23 2.58
C GLY A 105 -0.89 26.07 2.61
N PHE A 106 -1.30 24.89 3.07
CA PHE A 106 -0.52 23.66 2.92
C PHE A 106 -0.68 23.08 1.52
N GLN A 107 0.38 22.45 1.03
CA GLN A 107 0.47 21.84 -0.31
C GLN A 107 0.54 20.31 -0.24
N SER A 108 0.89 19.77 0.93
CA SER A 108 0.95 18.33 1.16
C SER A 108 0.36 17.93 2.50
N VAL A 109 -0.17 16.70 2.54
CA VAL A 109 -0.62 16.03 3.75
C VAL A 109 0.13 14.72 3.88
N ARG A 110 0.81 14.52 4.99
CA ARG A 110 1.24 13.19 5.41
C ARG A 110 0.10 12.52 6.16
N LEU A 111 -0.29 11.34 5.70
CA LEU A 111 -1.36 10.51 6.23
C LEU A 111 -0.74 9.27 6.88
N PRO A 112 -0.45 9.30 8.20
CA PRO A 112 0.03 8.13 8.91
C PRO A 112 -1.08 7.09 9.00
N VAL A 113 -0.81 5.84 8.62
CA VAL A 113 -1.81 4.77 8.63
C VAL A 113 -1.27 3.53 9.32
N ARG A 114 -2.03 3.01 10.28
CA ARG A 114 -1.69 1.77 10.98
C ARG A 114 -2.42 0.58 10.38
N TRP A 115 -1.78 -0.04 9.40
CA TRP A 115 -2.31 -1.21 8.71
C TRP A 115 -2.38 -2.46 9.60
N SER A 116 -1.50 -2.58 10.59
CA SER A 116 -1.31 -3.81 11.38
C SER A 116 -2.56 -4.31 12.11
N ASN A 117 -3.47 -3.39 12.47
CA ASN A 117 -4.71 -3.71 13.17
C ASN A 117 -5.86 -4.04 12.22
N HIS A 118 -5.65 -3.76 10.94
CA HIS A 118 -6.59 -3.93 9.85
C HIS A 118 -6.07 -4.91 8.80
N ALA A 119 -5.05 -5.70 9.12
CA ALA A 119 -4.50 -6.73 8.26
C ALA A 119 -4.75 -8.13 8.86
N SER A 120 -4.95 -9.13 8.02
CA SER A 120 -4.90 -10.53 8.45
C SER A 120 -3.53 -10.84 9.04
N LEU A 121 -3.50 -11.78 9.98
CA LEU A 121 -2.27 -12.18 10.67
C LEU A 121 -1.51 -13.29 9.94
N ASP A 122 -2.02 -13.75 8.80
CA ASP A 122 -1.35 -14.72 7.95
C ASP A 122 -0.30 -14.04 7.05
N ALA A 123 0.43 -14.83 6.28
CA ALA A 123 1.47 -14.34 5.39
C ALA A 123 0.93 -13.48 4.23
N GLN A 124 -0.38 -13.51 3.99
CA GLN A 124 -1.04 -12.75 2.94
C GLN A 124 -1.34 -11.31 3.36
N ALA A 125 -1.45 -11.05 4.68
CA ALA A 125 -1.68 -9.72 5.25
C ALA A 125 -2.80 -8.93 4.55
N HIS A 126 -3.90 -9.61 4.23
CA HIS A 126 -5.08 -9.04 3.60
C HIS A 126 -5.62 -7.88 4.44
N ILE A 127 -5.68 -6.69 3.85
CA ILE A 127 -6.26 -5.52 4.49
C ILE A 127 -7.78 -5.65 4.52
N ASP A 128 -8.39 -5.35 5.66
CA ASP A 128 -9.82 -5.21 5.83
C ASP A 128 -10.38 -4.24 4.79
N GLU A 129 -11.32 -4.71 3.98
CA GLU A 129 -11.85 -3.93 2.85
C GLU A 129 -12.54 -2.64 3.31
N GLY A 130 -13.20 -2.67 4.47
CA GLY A 130 -13.87 -1.49 5.03
C GLY A 130 -12.87 -0.41 5.38
N PHE A 131 -11.78 -0.79 6.05
CA PHE A 131 -10.68 0.11 6.38
C PHE A 131 -9.94 0.61 5.13
N GLY A 132 -9.67 -0.27 4.17
CA GLY A 132 -9.06 0.12 2.89
C GLY A 132 -9.88 1.21 2.18
N LYS A 133 -11.20 1.01 2.04
CA LYS A 133 -12.12 2.01 1.49
C LYS A 133 -12.15 3.32 2.28
N ARG A 134 -12.00 3.25 3.61
CA ARG A 134 -11.91 4.45 4.46
C ARG A 134 -10.62 5.24 4.16
N VAL A 135 -9.48 4.57 4.04
CA VAL A 135 -8.21 5.21 3.68
C VAL A 135 -8.30 5.83 2.27
N ASP A 136 -8.83 5.08 1.30
CA ASP A 136 -9.04 5.57 -0.08
C ASP A 136 -9.91 6.83 -0.10
N ALA A 137 -11.03 6.84 0.63
CA ALA A 137 -11.92 8.01 0.69
C ALA A 137 -11.20 9.27 1.23
N VAL A 138 -10.32 9.12 2.22
CA VAL A 138 -9.53 10.24 2.76
C VAL A 138 -8.51 10.72 1.73
N ILE A 139 -7.83 9.81 1.04
CA ILE A 139 -6.86 10.14 -0.02
C ILE A 139 -7.57 10.87 -1.16
N ASP A 140 -8.72 10.38 -1.61
CA ASP A 140 -9.50 10.97 -2.69
C ASP A 140 -9.93 12.41 -2.36
N GLU A 141 -10.40 12.68 -1.14
CA GLU A 141 -10.77 14.03 -0.72
C GLU A 141 -9.58 15.00 -0.70
N LEU A 142 -8.39 14.53 -0.34
CA LEU A 142 -7.17 15.34 -0.37
C LEU A 142 -6.69 15.59 -1.81
N LEU A 143 -6.71 14.56 -2.66
CA LEU A 143 -6.32 14.68 -4.07
C LEU A 143 -7.27 15.57 -4.87
N LYS A 144 -8.59 15.53 -4.59
CA LYS A 144 -9.59 16.45 -5.19
C LYS A 144 -9.27 17.93 -4.93
N ARG A 145 -8.51 18.22 -3.87
CA ARG A 145 -8.05 19.57 -3.47
C ARG A 145 -6.64 19.89 -3.96
N HIS A 146 -6.11 19.06 -4.87
CA HIS A 146 -4.77 19.21 -5.46
C HIS A 146 -3.62 19.16 -4.43
N LEU A 147 -3.83 18.51 -3.29
CA LEU A 147 -2.79 18.28 -2.30
C LEU A 147 -1.95 17.06 -2.68
N THR A 148 -0.65 17.10 -2.40
CA THR A 148 0.18 15.88 -2.45
C THR A 148 -0.03 15.06 -1.19
N VAL A 149 -0.34 13.76 -1.33
CA VAL A 149 -0.58 12.87 -0.19
C VAL A 149 0.60 11.93 0.01
N ILE A 150 1.16 11.91 1.22
CA ILE A 150 2.24 11.01 1.63
C ILE A 150 1.65 9.96 2.57
N VAL A 151 1.40 8.76 2.05
CA VAL A 151 0.90 7.62 2.84
C VAL A 151 2.07 6.76 3.29
N ASN A 152 2.01 6.22 4.50
CA ASN A 152 3.04 5.30 4.98
C ASN A 152 2.45 4.11 5.75
N MET A 153 3.34 3.26 6.25
CA MET A 153 3.02 2.26 7.26
C MET A 153 3.49 2.80 8.62
N HIS A 154 2.56 3.05 9.54
CA HIS A 154 2.84 3.60 10.86
C HIS A 154 2.50 2.62 11.97
N HIS A 155 3.24 2.67 13.08
CA HIS A 155 3.07 1.79 14.26
C HIS A 155 2.90 0.30 13.92
N TYR A 156 3.65 -0.18 12.93
CA TYR A 156 3.61 -1.58 12.52
C TYR A 156 4.48 -2.42 13.46
N ARG A 157 3.99 -2.59 14.70
CA ARG A 157 4.73 -3.19 15.83
C ARG A 157 5.25 -4.60 15.55
N GLN A 158 4.60 -5.31 14.63
CA GLN A 158 5.04 -6.64 14.19
C GLN A 158 6.34 -6.62 13.36
N LEU A 159 6.77 -5.45 12.85
CA LEU A 159 7.95 -5.28 11.99
C LEU A 159 9.03 -4.38 12.61
N ASP A 160 8.67 -3.43 13.48
CA ASP A 160 9.61 -2.43 14.02
C ASP A 160 10.40 -2.90 15.26
N GLY A 161 10.08 -4.08 15.80
CA GLY A 161 10.79 -4.67 16.95
C GLY A 161 10.30 -4.20 18.31
N ASP A 162 9.33 -3.28 18.35
CA ASP A 162 8.74 -2.78 19.58
C ASP A 162 7.80 -3.81 20.23
N ALA A 163 7.45 -3.54 21.49
CA ALA A 163 6.40 -4.30 22.17
C ALA A 163 5.08 -4.16 21.41
N LEU A 164 4.34 -5.27 21.30
CA LEU A 164 2.99 -5.24 20.77
C LEU A 164 2.07 -4.50 21.74
N ASP A 165 1.18 -3.69 21.18
CA ASP A 165 0.11 -3.07 21.96
C ASP A 165 -0.84 -4.11 22.53
N SER A 166 -1.54 -3.76 23.61
CA SER A 166 -2.54 -4.64 24.23
C SER A 166 -3.58 -5.11 23.20
N GLY A 167 -3.74 -6.43 23.09
CA GLY A 167 -4.65 -7.08 22.14
C GLY A 167 -4.09 -7.27 20.72
N ALA A 168 -2.91 -6.72 20.40
CA ALA A 168 -2.24 -6.99 19.13
C ALA A 168 -1.59 -8.38 19.16
N ARG A 169 -1.62 -9.07 18.01
CA ARG A 169 -1.04 -10.41 17.83
C ARG A 169 0.14 -10.33 16.86
N ARG A 170 1.17 -11.14 17.11
CA ARG A 170 2.27 -11.31 16.16
C ARG A 170 1.72 -11.93 14.88
N ALA A 171 2.23 -11.47 13.74
CA ALA A 171 1.95 -12.11 12.47
C ALA A 171 2.40 -13.58 12.54
N SER A 172 1.52 -14.49 12.15
CA SER A 172 1.82 -15.90 12.01
C SER A 172 2.63 -16.09 10.73
N LEU A 173 3.95 -16.25 10.88
CA LEU A 173 4.84 -16.66 9.79
C LEU A 173 4.71 -18.16 9.46
N ALA A 174 3.85 -18.90 10.16
CA ALA A 174 3.64 -20.33 9.91
C ALA A 174 3.10 -20.52 8.48
N GLY A 175 3.93 -21.15 7.62
CA GLY A 175 3.67 -21.33 6.19
C GLY A 175 4.65 -20.59 5.28
N ARG A 176 5.48 -19.68 5.80
CA ARG A 176 6.63 -19.17 5.05
C ARG A 176 7.69 -20.27 5.01
N ALA A 177 8.04 -20.76 3.81
CA ALA A 177 9.27 -21.52 3.66
C ALA A 177 10.40 -20.70 4.31
N PRO A 178 11.27 -21.31 5.13
CA PRO A 178 12.35 -20.57 5.76
C PRO A 178 13.14 -19.87 4.65
N VAL A 179 13.18 -18.53 4.71
CA VAL A 179 14.17 -17.79 3.94
C VAL A 179 15.50 -18.26 4.49
N GLN A 180 16.26 -18.98 3.66
CA GLN A 180 17.63 -19.35 3.97
C GLN A 180 18.33 -18.08 4.46
N PRO A 181 18.89 -18.06 5.68
CA PRO A 181 19.64 -16.90 6.13
C PRO A 181 20.78 -16.70 5.12
N GLN A 182 20.70 -15.63 4.32
CA GLN A 182 21.89 -15.10 3.71
C GLN A 182 22.79 -14.69 4.88
N ALA A 183 23.91 -15.40 5.01
CA ALA A 183 24.88 -15.15 6.06
C ALA A 183 25.25 -13.67 6.07
N GLY A 184 25.02 -12.97 7.18
CA GLY A 184 25.45 -11.57 7.28
C GLY A 184 24.77 -10.73 8.34
N CYS A 185 24.81 -11.16 9.61
CA CYS A 185 24.88 -10.29 10.79
C CYS A 185 24.88 -11.19 12.03
N ASP A 186 26.04 -11.71 12.39
CA ASP A 186 26.59 -11.55 13.74
C ASP A 186 27.86 -12.37 13.91
N ASP A 187 28.79 -11.77 14.65
CA ASP A 187 29.91 -12.37 15.36
C ASP A 187 31.20 -12.68 14.58
N ARG A 188 32.11 -11.70 14.57
CA ARG A 188 33.33 -11.77 15.42
C ARG A 188 34.21 -10.54 15.24
N SER A 189 34.27 -9.73 16.30
CA SER A 189 35.50 -9.09 16.73
C SER A 189 36.61 -10.14 16.76
N ASP A 190 37.64 -9.97 15.91
CA ASP A 190 39.01 -10.54 16.00
C ASP A 190 39.56 -10.84 14.60
N ALA A 191 40.10 -9.81 13.93
CA ALA A 191 41.15 -9.93 12.92
C ALA A 191 41.60 -8.53 12.47
N MET A 192 42.18 -7.74 13.38
CA MET A 192 43.00 -6.60 12.98
C MET A 192 44.19 -6.44 13.92
N GLU A 193 44.95 -7.52 14.06
CA GLU A 193 46.33 -7.47 14.54
C GLU A 193 47.23 -7.94 13.40
N GLN A 194 47.67 -6.95 12.60
CA GLN A 194 48.91 -6.88 11.82
C GLN A 194 48.79 -5.73 10.81
N ARG A 195 48.80 -4.50 11.34
CA ARG A 195 49.27 -3.33 10.60
C ARG A 195 50.56 -2.87 11.28
N GLU A 196 51.69 -3.40 10.82
CA GLU A 196 52.97 -2.73 10.96
C GLU A 196 53.48 -2.35 9.57
N GLY A 197 53.81 -1.07 9.41
CA GLY A 197 54.63 -0.56 8.32
C GLY A 197 53.87 0.06 7.14
N LEU A 198 53.65 1.37 7.19
CA LEU A 198 54.10 2.34 6.16
C LEU A 198 53.70 3.77 6.60
N GLU A 199 54.73 4.64 6.65
CA GLU A 199 54.75 6.01 7.19
C GLU A 199 53.91 7.04 6.39
N PRO A 200 53.51 8.16 7.01
CA PRO A 200 52.70 9.22 6.39
C PRO A 200 53.59 10.33 5.80
N ALA A 201 53.84 10.24 4.50
CA ALA A 201 54.28 11.39 3.71
C ALA A 201 53.55 11.34 2.37
N ASP A 202 52.45 12.10 2.28
CA ASP A 202 51.98 12.79 1.06
C ASP A 202 50.66 13.52 1.35
N LEU A 203 50.66 14.32 2.42
CA LEU A 203 49.73 15.43 2.61
C LEU A 203 50.46 16.71 2.22
N ALA A 204 50.40 17.09 0.93
CA ALA A 204 50.36 18.48 0.43
C ALA A 204 50.67 18.53 -1.08
N GLN A 205 49.62 18.71 -1.88
CA GLN A 205 49.58 19.65 -3.03
C GLN A 205 48.14 19.89 -3.45
#